data_AF-A0A1I1M3J6-F1
#
_entry.id   AF-A0A1I1M3J6-F1
#
_cell.length_a   1.000
_cell.length_b   1.000
_cell.length_c   1.000
_cell.angle_alpha   90.00
_cell.angle_beta   90.00
_cell.angle_gamma   90.00
#
_symmetry.space_group_name_H-M   'P 1'
#
loop_
_entity.id
_entity.type
_entity.pdbx_description
1 polymer ?
#
loop_
_entity_poly.entity_id
_entity_poly.type
_entity_poly.pdbx_seq_one_letter_code
_entity_poly.pdbx_strand_id
1 'polypeptide(L)'
;MARLRIWTTGLAAGALACAAITAGATAPAGATKPGSGSATGTARIFMVNPVQSSGDQSLADAKDSATSVPQSQYVDVPLTHLDGSGYLRGDYAVVESSTGTPAFSTTNTFLYDRHDDQFEQTMAYFWVTQAQTYLHQLGFGESLPGVVDQPFPVKIDQYGGDNSYQTDKPYRIRLGKGGVDDAEDAEVIVHEYGHAVQASQIPGFGGKGNLDAGSIGEAFGDYLGVSVGLDTAGQYGWPVRTDPACVADWDSTSYTDAPHCLRTLHEDLTVADRIGEVHFDGQIWSQALWEARLGYQSLGLTARDWDTTLIDSQFGYAPDTSFSAAAATTYATALRRNGQAAADVVRAAFAARGITF
;
A
#
# COMPACT_ATOMS: atom_id res chain seq x y z
N MET A 1 17.60 -43.39 77.94
CA MET A 1 16.93 -44.27 76.97
C MET A 1 17.71 -44.17 75.65
N ALA A 2 18.81 -44.91 75.53
CA ALA A 2 18.91 -46.22 74.87
C ALA A 2 18.66 -46.12 73.35
N ARG A 3 19.73 -45.89 72.56
CA ARG A 3 20.47 -46.86 71.70
C ARG A 3 19.84 -46.89 70.28
N LEU A 4 20.54 -46.96 69.14
CA LEU A 4 21.83 -47.53 68.81
C LEU A 4 22.22 -47.05 67.38
N ARG A 5 23.50 -46.81 67.10
CA ARG A 5 24.08 -46.99 65.76
C ARG A 5 24.62 -48.42 65.68
N ILE A 6 24.51 -49.12 64.55
CA ILE A 6 25.61 -49.89 63.90
C ILE A 6 25.14 -50.54 62.55
N TRP A 7 25.88 -50.18 61.48
CA TRP A 7 26.44 -50.92 60.32
C TRP A 7 25.65 -51.90 59.42
N THR A 8 25.66 -51.54 58.12
CA THR A 8 25.93 -52.29 56.86
C THR A 8 25.35 -53.69 56.63
N THR A 9 24.67 -53.87 55.49
CA THR A 9 25.04 -54.83 54.43
C THR A 9 24.24 -54.53 53.16
N GLY A 10 24.90 -54.55 52.00
CA GLY A 10 24.27 -54.33 50.71
C GLY A 10 23.46 -55.52 50.23
N LEU A 11 22.55 -55.28 49.30
CA LEU A 11 22.00 -56.28 48.39
C LEU A 11 21.63 -55.61 47.07
N ALA A 12 21.86 -56.38 46.02
CA ALA A 12 22.11 -55.99 44.65
C ALA A 12 20.89 -55.42 43.90
N ALA A 13 21.25 -54.75 42.80
CA ALA A 13 20.41 -54.15 41.79
C ALA A 13 19.30 -55.07 41.26
N GLY A 14 18.09 -54.51 41.15
CA GLY A 14 17.04 -54.94 40.24
C GLY A 14 16.55 -53.72 39.47
N ALA A 15 17.12 -53.47 38.29
CA ALA A 15 16.64 -52.43 37.40
C ALA A 15 15.32 -52.88 36.76
N LEU A 16 14.21 -52.35 37.27
CA LEU A 16 12.92 -52.38 36.58
C LEU A 16 12.96 -51.29 35.50
N ALA A 17 13.20 -51.70 34.26
CA ALA A 17 12.97 -50.88 33.08
C ALA A 17 11.44 -50.70 32.91
N CYS A 18 10.90 -49.58 33.41
CA CYS A 18 9.59 -49.11 32.97
C CYS A 18 9.76 -48.57 31.55
N ALA A 19 9.39 -49.38 30.55
CA ALA A 19 9.15 -48.90 29.20
C ALA A 19 7.96 -47.92 29.24
N ALA A 20 8.25 -46.63 29.29
CA ALA A 20 7.27 -45.59 29.04
C ALA A 20 6.91 -45.67 27.55
N ILE A 21 5.76 -46.28 27.24
CA ILE A 21 5.13 -46.15 25.93
C ILE A 21 4.65 -44.70 25.84
N THR A 22 5.45 -43.84 25.23
CA THR A 22 4.99 -42.53 24.77
C THR A 22 4.06 -42.77 23.60
N ALA A 23 2.76 -42.92 23.91
CA ALA A 23 1.72 -42.77 22.90
C ALA A 23 1.83 -41.34 22.37
N GLY A 24 2.46 -41.19 21.20
CA GLY A 24 2.48 -39.93 20.48
C GLY A 24 1.04 -39.56 20.15
N ALA A 25 0.49 -38.60 20.88
CA ALA A 25 -0.70 -37.90 20.46
C ALA A 25 -0.35 -37.13 19.18
N THR A 26 -0.54 -37.78 18.05
CA THR A 26 -0.64 -37.07 16.77
C THR A 26 -1.88 -36.20 16.90
N ALA A 27 -1.68 -34.89 16.95
CA ALA A 27 -2.78 -33.96 16.75
C ALA A 27 -3.46 -34.37 15.43
N PRO A 28 -4.80 -34.39 15.36
CA PRO A 28 -5.47 -34.68 14.10
C PRO A 28 -4.94 -33.66 13.09
N ALA A 29 -4.39 -34.17 11.98
CA ALA A 29 -4.12 -33.33 10.82
C ALA A 29 -5.46 -32.72 10.42
N GLY A 30 -5.70 -31.47 10.83
CA GLY A 30 -6.85 -30.73 10.37
C GLY A 30 -6.77 -30.74 8.85
N ALA A 31 -7.79 -31.27 8.18
CA ALA A 31 -7.83 -31.28 6.73
C ALA A 31 -7.66 -29.83 6.26
N THR A 32 -6.50 -29.50 5.69
CA THR A 32 -6.30 -28.21 5.04
C THR A 32 -7.36 -28.11 3.95
N LYS A 33 -8.15 -27.04 3.96
CA LYS A 33 -9.15 -26.81 2.92
C LYS A 33 -8.44 -26.96 1.56
N PRO A 34 -9.03 -27.68 0.59
CA PRO A 34 -8.40 -27.81 -0.72
C PRO A 34 -8.22 -26.41 -1.31
N GLY A 35 -6.99 -26.07 -1.67
CA GLY A 35 -6.71 -24.81 -2.36
C GLY A 35 -7.26 -24.83 -3.78
N SER A 36 -7.22 -23.68 -4.46
CA SER A 36 -7.59 -23.58 -5.86
C SER A 36 -6.57 -24.20 -6.81
N GLY A 37 -5.29 -24.27 -6.41
CA GLY A 37 -4.19 -24.72 -7.25
C GLY A 37 -3.91 -23.81 -8.46
N SER A 38 -4.48 -22.60 -8.48
CA SER A 38 -4.35 -21.62 -9.56
C SER A 38 -3.72 -20.32 -9.05
N ALA A 39 -2.84 -19.74 -9.87
CA ALA A 39 -2.28 -18.41 -9.63
C ALA A 39 -3.15 -17.26 -10.16
N THR A 40 -4.33 -17.59 -10.69
CA THR A 40 -5.28 -16.61 -11.23
C THR A 40 -6.68 -16.82 -10.65
N GLY A 41 -7.47 -15.76 -10.65
CA GLY A 41 -8.83 -15.74 -10.10
C GLY A 41 -9.68 -14.62 -10.66
N THR A 42 -10.79 -14.37 -10.00
CA THR A 42 -11.69 -13.24 -10.28
C THR A 42 -12.10 -12.59 -8.98
N ALA A 43 -12.12 -11.26 -8.98
CA ALA A 43 -12.49 -10.43 -7.85
C ALA A 43 -13.56 -9.43 -8.27
N ARG A 44 -14.50 -9.14 -7.38
CA ARG A 44 -15.29 -7.92 -7.45
C ARG A 44 -14.61 -6.85 -6.62
N ILE A 45 -14.41 -5.69 -7.22
CA ILE A 45 -13.77 -4.53 -6.60
C ILE A 45 -14.56 -3.27 -6.95
N PHE A 46 -14.31 -2.16 -6.26
CA PHE A 46 -14.52 -0.86 -6.88
C PHE A 46 -13.48 -0.64 -7.98
N MET A 47 -13.72 0.33 -8.88
CA MET A 47 -12.67 0.81 -9.79
C MET A 47 -11.54 1.47 -8.96
N VAL A 48 -11.11 2.69 -9.25
CA VAL A 48 -10.20 3.41 -8.32
C VAL A 48 -10.95 3.68 -7.01
N ASN A 49 -12.04 4.43 -7.11
CA ASN A 49 -13.02 4.57 -6.04
C ASN A 49 -14.39 4.95 -6.66
N PRO A 50 -15.52 4.76 -5.94
CA PRO A 50 -16.86 4.97 -6.50
C PRO A 50 -17.21 6.44 -6.74
N VAL A 51 -16.62 7.40 -6.01
CA VAL A 51 -16.83 8.84 -6.24
C VAL A 51 -16.18 9.27 -7.54
N GLN A 52 -14.91 8.90 -7.76
CA GLN A 52 -14.14 9.20 -8.96
C GLN A 52 -14.76 8.60 -10.22
N SER A 53 -15.17 7.34 -10.16
CA SER A 53 -15.72 6.63 -11.33
C SER A 53 -17.12 7.07 -11.71
N SER A 54 -17.93 7.50 -10.73
CA SER A 54 -19.31 7.97 -10.95
C SER A 54 -19.41 9.46 -11.22
N GLY A 55 -18.55 10.27 -10.59
CA GLY A 55 -18.69 11.72 -10.44
C GLY A 55 -19.74 12.13 -9.39
N ASP A 56 -20.28 11.18 -8.63
CA ASP A 56 -21.34 11.41 -7.65
C ASP A 56 -20.75 11.76 -6.28
N GLN A 57 -20.75 13.05 -5.99
CA GLN A 57 -20.29 13.63 -4.73
C GLN A 57 -21.30 13.45 -3.57
N SER A 58 -22.43 12.76 -3.80
CA SER A 58 -23.42 12.49 -2.76
C SER A 58 -23.35 11.08 -2.18
N LEU A 59 -22.43 10.24 -2.69
CA LEU A 59 -22.14 8.95 -2.10
C LEU A 59 -21.63 9.14 -0.67
N ALA A 60 -22.00 8.21 0.21
CA ALA A 60 -21.54 8.18 1.59
C ALA A 60 -21.50 6.73 2.05
N ASP A 61 -20.60 6.42 2.99
CA ASP A 61 -20.44 5.08 3.56
C ASP A 61 -21.80 4.46 3.94
N ALA A 62 -22.58 5.14 4.79
CA ALA A 62 -23.85 4.63 5.30
C ALA A 62 -23.75 3.23 5.98
N LYS A 63 -22.65 3.00 6.71
CA LYS A 63 -22.32 1.81 7.50
C LYS A 63 -22.29 0.54 6.66
N ASP A 64 -21.42 0.52 5.65
CA ASP A 64 -21.18 -0.67 4.83
C ASP A 64 -22.44 -1.18 4.12
N SER A 65 -23.39 -0.26 3.85
CA SER A 65 -24.58 -0.62 3.11
C SER A 65 -24.20 -0.92 1.66
N ALA A 66 -24.41 -2.16 1.22
CA ALA A 66 -24.23 -2.54 -0.19
C ALA A 66 -25.02 -1.67 -1.17
N THR A 67 -26.08 -1.00 -0.71
CA THR A 67 -26.93 -0.11 -1.50
C THR A 67 -26.50 1.36 -1.51
N SER A 68 -25.54 1.77 -0.67
CA SER A 68 -25.05 3.16 -0.66
C SER A 68 -24.19 3.49 -1.87
N VAL A 69 -23.60 2.46 -2.49
CA VAL A 69 -22.84 2.58 -3.74
C VAL A 69 -23.56 1.85 -4.88
N PRO A 70 -23.82 2.51 -6.03
CA PRO A 70 -24.45 1.86 -7.17
C PRO A 70 -23.63 0.67 -7.71
N GLN A 71 -24.32 -0.39 -8.13
CA GLN A 71 -23.69 -1.58 -8.72
C GLN A 71 -22.80 -1.28 -9.94
N SER A 72 -23.03 -0.16 -10.63
CA SER A 72 -22.19 0.29 -11.76
C SER A 72 -20.78 0.73 -11.36
N GLN A 73 -20.52 0.96 -10.07
CA GLN A 73 -19.19 1.31 -9.56
C GLN A 73 -18.36 0.07 -9.18
N TYR A 74 -19.00 -1.10 -9.12
CA TYR A 74 -18.32 -2.37 -8.97
C TYR A 74 -17.91 -2.90 -10.35
N VAL A 75 -16.77 -3.56 -10.39
CA VAL A 75 -16.27 -4.24 -11.58
C VAL A 75 -15.68 -5.59 -11.19
N ASP A 76 -15.90 -6.59 -12.03
CA ASP A 76 -15.28 -7.90 -11.89
C ASP A 76 -13.95 -7.89 -12.68
N VAL A 77 -12.84 -8.14 -12.01
CA VAL A 77 -11.47 -8.10 -12.57
C VAL A 77 -10.75 -9.44 -12.42
N PRO A 78 -9.78 -9.75 -13.29
CA PRO A 78 -8.89 -10.88 -13.06
C PRO A 78 -7.98 -10.61 -11.85
N LEU A 79 -7.81 -11.61 -11.00
CA LEU A 79 -6.71 -11.66 -10.04
C LEU A 79 -5.54 -12.44 -10.64
N THR A 80 -4.33 -12.01 -10.33
CA THR A 80 -3.06 -12.63 -10.74
C THR A 80 -2.16 -12.84 -9.53
N HIS A 81 -1.07 -13.58 -9.70
CA HIS A 81 -0.06 -13.83 -8.66
C HIS A 81 -0.55 -14.56 -7.40
N LEU A 82 -1.67 -15.29 -7.45
CA LEU A 82 -2.16 -16.06 -6.30
C LEU A 82 -1.25 -17.28 -6.03
N ASP A 83 -1.13 -17.70 -4.77
CA ASP A 83 -0.31 -18.85 -4.36
C ASP A 83 -1.03 -20.20 -4.54
N GLY A 84 -2.28 -20.19 -5.00
CA GLY A 84 -3.12 -21.37 -5.17
C GLY A 84 -3.69 -21.95 -3.88
N SER A 85 -3.47 -21.31 -2.72
CA SER A 85 -4.00 -21.75 -1.43
C SER A 85 -5.52 -21.57 -1.30
N GLY A 86 -6.12 -20.77 -2.18
CA GLY A 86 -7.51 -20.32 -2.11
C GLY A 86 -7.71 -19.08 -1.24
N TYR A 87 -6.68 -18.58 -0.56
CA TYR A 87 -6.70 -17.28 0.11
C TYR A 87 -6.18 -16.17 -0.81
N LEU A 88 -6.42 -14.92 -0.45
CA LEU A 88 -5.83 -13.74 -1.08
C LEU A 88 -4.36 -13.58 -0.65
N ARG A 89 -3.52 -14.47 -1.17
CA ARG A 89 -2.08 -14.54 -0.90
C ARG A 89 -1.34 -14.84 -2.18
N GLY A 90 -0.19 -14.23 -2.35
CA GLY A 90 0.52 -14.26 -3.61
C GLY A 90 1.95 -13.75 -3.55
N ASP A 91 2.55 -13.63 -4.73
CA ASP A 91 3.95 -13.20 -4.89
C ASP A 91 4.17 -11.75 -4.46
N TYR A 92 3.14 -10.90 -4.60
CA TYR A 92 3.23 -9.46 -4.33
C TYR A 92 2.47 -9.03 -3.06
N ALA A 93 1.33 -9.65 -2.77
CA ALA A 93 0.49 -9.29 -1.63
C ALA A 93 0.11 -10.52 -0.80
N VAL A 94 0.11 -10.36 0.52
CA VAL A 94 -0.39 -11.37 1.47
C VAL A 94 -1.40 -10.69 2.39
N VAL A 95 -2.68 -10.94 2.16
CA VAL A 95 -3.73 -10.41 3.03
C VAL A 95 -3.78 -11.22 4.33
N GLU A 96 -3.63 -10.51 5.43
CA GLU A 96 -3.69 -11.03 6.79
C GLU A 96 -4.95 -10.48 7.47
N SER A 97 -5.99 -11.30 7.61
CA SER A 97 -7.12 -10.95 8.49
C SER A 97 -6.87 -11.50 9.90
N SER A 98 -6.96 -10.63 10.91
CA SER A 98 -6.87 -11.01 12.33
C SER A 98 -8.16 -10.78 13.13
N THR A 99 -9.13 -10.10 12.52
CA THR A 99 -10.32 -9.54 13.17
C THR A 99 -11.60 -9.90 12.42
N GLY A 100 -11.52 -10.38 11.17
CA GLY A 100 -12.63 -10.85 10.34
C GLY A 100 -12.43 -12.27 9.79
N THR A 101 -13.38 -12.74 8.98
CA THR A 101 -13.23 -14.02 8.27
C THR A 101 -12.27 -13.82 7.09
N PRO A 102 -11.15 -14.55 6.99
CA PRO A 102 -10.26 -14.45 5.84
C PRO A 102 -10.99 -14.86 4.55
N ALA A 103 -10.89 -14.05 3.50
CA ALA A 103 -11.40 -14.38 2.18
C ALA A 103 -10.81 -15.70 1.70
N PHE A 104 -11.68 -16.65 1.31
CA PHE A 104 -11.27 -17.98 0.88
C PHE A 104 -12.18 -18.52 -0.22
N SER A 105 -11.58 -19.04 -1.29
CA SER A 105 -12.28 -19.63 -2.43
C SER A 105 -11.50 -20.79 -3.04
N THR A 106 -12.13 -21.97 -3.14
CA THR A 106 -11.53 -23.14 -3.82
C THR A 106 -11.44 -22.99 -5.34
N THR A 107 -12.01 -21.91 -5.89
CA THR A 107 -12.00 -21.60 -7.32
C THR A 107 -11.38 -20.23 -7.62
N ASN A 108 -10.78 -19.58 -6.60
CA ASN A 108 -10.31 -18.18 -6.66
C ASN A 108 -11.38 -17.20 -7.18
N THR A 109 -12.65 -17.42 -6.86
CA THR A 109 -13.74 -16.49 -7.14
C THR A 109 -14.08 -15.73 -5.85
N PHE A 110 -13.83 -14.43 -5.82
CA PHE A 110 -13.99 -13.51 -4.68
C PHE A 110 -14.96 -12.39 -5.06
N LEU A 111 -16.24 -12.71 -5.17
CA LEU A 111 -17.30 -11.77 -5.60
C LEU A 111 -18.10 -11.27 -4.40
N TYR A 112 -17.46 -10.43 -3.60
CA TYR A 112 -18.04 -9.79 -2.43
C TYR A 112 -18.58 -8.41 -2.79
N ASP A 113 -19.51 -7.89 -1.99
CA ASP A 113 -19.85 -6.47 -2.00
C ASP A 113 -19.36 -5.80 -0.72
N ARG A 114 -19.43 -4.47 -0.66
CA ARG A 114 -18.86 -3.71 0.47
C ARG A 114 -19.46 -4.06 1.85
N HIS A 115 -20.59 -4.76 1.91
CA HIS A 115 -21.13 -5.22 3.18
C HIS A 115 -20.31 -6.37 3.80
N ASP A 116 -19.54 -7.09 2.98
CA ASP A 116 -18.71 -8.20 3.43
C ASP A 116 -17.28 -7.70 3.74
N ASP A 117 -16.75 -7.98 4.94
CA ASP A 117 -15.34 -7.68 5.30
C ASP A 117 -14.30 -8.25 4.28
N GLN A 118 -14.70 -9.25 3.48
CA GLN A 118 -13.84 -9.84 2.46
C GLN A 118 -13.71 -8.95 1.20
N PHE A 119 -14.58 -7.96 1.02
CA PHE A 119 -14.49 -6.99 -0.07
C PHE A 119 -13.24 -6.10 0.09
N GLU A 120 -13.03 -5.52 1.27
CA GLU A 120 -11.81 -4.78 1.62
C GLU A 120 -10.54 -5.62 1.45
N GLN A 121 -10.58 -6.89 1.85
CA GLN A 121 -9.48 -7.83 1.61
C GLN A 121 -9.19 -8.01 0.11
N THR A 122 -10.23 -8.05 -0.70
CA THR A 122 -10.14 -8.22 -2.16
C THR A 122 -9.59 -6.97 -2.83
N MET A 123 -10.07 -5.78 -2.43
CA MET A 123 -9.52 -4.49 -2.83
C MET A 123 -8.03 -4.39 -2.52
N ALA A 124 -7.65 -4.67 -1.27
CA ALA A 124 -6.26 -4.60 -0.82
C ALA A 124 -5.34 -5.53 -1.61
N TYR A 125 -5.75 -6.79 -1.83
CA TYR A 125 -4.96 -7.73 -2.63
C TYR A 125 -4.77 -7.23 -4.07
N PHE A 126 -5.85 -6.81 -4.72
CA PHE A 126 -5.81 -6.32 -6.09
C PHE A 126 -4.91 -5.08 -6.22
N TRP A 127 -5.13 -4.05 -5.40
CA TRP A 127 -4.43 -2.77 -5.55
C TRP A 127 -2.95 -2.81 -5.15
N VAL A 128 -2.56 -3.61 -4.16
CA VAL A 128 -1.13 -3.86 -3.88
C VAL A 128 -0.47 -4.66 -5.01
N THR A 129 -1.17 -5.65 -5.57
CA THR A 129 -0.68 -6.42 -6.73
C THR A 129 -0.54 -5.53 -7.96
N GLN A 130 -1.48 -4.62 -8.21
CA GLN A 130 -1.41 -3.64 -9.29
C GLN A 130 -0.28 -2.63 -9.09
N ALA A 131 -0.07 -2.13 -7.87
CA ALA A 131 1.04 -1.24 -7.58
C ALA A 131 2.40 -1.92 -7.81
N GLN A 132 2.59 -3.15 -7.34
CA GLN A 132 3.82 -3.90 -7.62
C GLN A 132 3.98 -4.18 -9.12
N THR A 133 2.91 -4.59 -9.81
CA THR A 133 2.93 -4.79 -11.26
C THR A 133 3.33 -3.52 -12.01
N TYR A 134 2.82 -2.35 -11.58
CA TYR A 134 3.19 -1.06 -12.13
C TYR A 134 4.71 -0.81 -11.99
N LEU A 135 5.29 -1.06 -10.80
CA LEU A 135 6.74 -0.94 -10.59
C LEU A 135 7.57 -1.83 -11.55
N HIS A 136 7.16 -3.09 -11.76
CA HIS A 136 7.80 -3.96 -12.75
C HIS A 136 7.65 -3.43 -14.19
N GLN A 137 6.49 -2.88 -14.55
CA GLN A 137 6.28 -2.27 -15.86
C GLN A 137 7.13 -1.00 -16.08
N LEU A 138 7.46 -0.27 -15.01
CA LEU A 138 8.43 0.83 -15.04
C LEU A 138 9.89 0.34 -15.10
N GLY A 139 10.11 -0.97 -14.89
CA GLY A 139 11.40 -1.65 -14.99
C GLY A 139 12.07 -1.98 -13.67
N PHE A 140 11.49 -1.66 -12.51
CA PHE A 140 12.04 -1.99 -11.19
C PHE A 140 11.88 -3.48 -10.91
N GLY A 141 12.98 -4.18 -10.59
CA GLY A 141 13.01 -5.64 -10.51
C GLY A 141 13.30 -6.33 -11.85
N GLU A 142 13.31 -5.56 -12.95
CA GLU A 142 13.62 -6.04 -14.29
C GLU A 142 15.00 -5.49 -14.74
N SER A 143 15.03 -4.22 -15.15
CA SER A 143 16.22 -3.53 -15.65
C SER A 143 16.76 -2.45 -14.70
N LEU A 144 15.96 -2.08 -13.71
CA LEU A 144 16.30 -1.20 -12.59
C LEU A 144 16.29 -2.02 -11.29
N PRO A 145 16.94 -1.54 -10.21
CA PRO A 145 16.94 -2.25 -8.92
C PRO A 145 15.51 -2.55 -8.43
N GLY A 146 15.30 -3.70 -7.81
CA GLY A 146 14.00 -4.08 -7.24
C GLY A 146 13.55 -3.14 -6.11
N VAL A 147 12.24 -2.95 -6.01
CA VAL A 147 11.56 -2.12 -5.00
C VAL A 147 10.42 -2.94 -4.41
N VAL A 148 10.40 -3.06 -3.08
CA VAL A 148 9.62 -4.04 -2.28
C VAL A 148 9.87 -5.50 -2.66
N ASP A 149 9.69 -5.88 -3.94
CA ASP A 149 10.03 -7.13 -4.65
C ASP A 149 9.97 -8.41 -3.81
N GLN A 150 8.94 -8.50 -2.98
CA GLN A 150 8.66 -9.62 -2.09
C GLN A 150 7.16 -9.61 -1.72
N PRO A 151 6.59 -10.75 -1.27
CA PRO A 151 5.23 -10.79 -0.76
C PRO A 151 5.05 -9.80 0.40
N PHE A 152 4.21 -8.80 0.20
CA PHE A 152 4.05 -7.73 1.16
C PHE A 152 2.79 -7.94 2.03
N PRO A 153 2.92 -8.01 3.38
CA PRO A 153 1.77 -8.25 4.25
C PRO A 153 0.85 -7.04 4.33
N VAL A 154 -0.44 -7.26 4.13
CA VAL A 154 -1.48 -6.23 4.27
C VAL A 154 -2.46 -6.67 5.34
N LYS A 155 -2.58 -5.88 6.40
CA LYS A 155 -3.52 -6.12 7.49
C LYS A 155 -4.75 -5.25 7.35
N ILE A 156 -5.89 -5.89 7.24
CA ILE A 156 -7.20 -5.25 7.19
C ILE A 156 -7.78 -5.25 8.62
N ASP A 157 -8.72 -4.35 8.90
CA ASP A 157 -9.64 -4.42 10.04
C ASP A 157 -9.02 -4.25 11.44
N GLN A 158 -7.89 -3.56 11.60
CA GLN A 158 -7.19 -3.52 12.90
C GLN A 158 -7.67 -2.43 13.86
N TYR A 159 -8.36 -1.40 13.38
CA TYR A 159 -8.70 -0.24 14.20
C TYR A 159 -10.05 0.34 13.77
N GLY A 160 -10.99 0.51 14.70
CA GLY A 160 -12.27 1.18 14.44
C GLY A 160 -12.14 2.71 14.36
N GLY A 161 -10.97 3.21 13.98
CA GLY A 161 -10.69 4.61 13.75
C GLY A 161 -10.15 4.82 12.34
N ASP A 162 -10.32 6.04 11.88
CA ASP A 162 -9.95 6.55 10.55
C ASP A 162 -8.46 6.86 10.51
N ASN A 163 -7.65 5.82 10.21
CA ASN A 163 -6.20 5.95 10.11
C ASN A 163 -5.57 4.65 9.55
N SER A 164 -4.91 4.78 8.41
CA SER A 164 -4.01 3.78 7.84
C SER A 164 -2.54 4.14 8.09
N TYR A 165 -1.65 3.13 8.03
CA TYR A 165 -0.21 3.35 8.13
C TYR A 165 0.62 2.12 7.70
N GLN A 166 1.79 2.38 7.14
CA GLN A 166 2.89 1.43 7.03
C GLN A 166 3.69 1.35 8.35
N THR A 167 4.20 0.16 8.68
CA THR A 167 5.21 -0.02 9.73
C THR A 167 6.44 -0.73 9.18
N ASP A 168 7.64 -0.34 9.60
CA ASP A 168 8.90 -1.01 9.23
C ASP A 168 9.17 -2.31 10.01
N LYS A 169 8.67 -2.40 11.24
CA LYS A 169 8.91 -3.53 12.14
C LYS A 169 7.66 -3.86 12.96
N PRO A 170 6.87 -4.87 12.57
CA PRO A 170 7.04 -5.68 11.36
C PRO A 170 6.78 -4.86 10.08
N TYR A 171 7.43 -5.22 8.97
CA TYR A 171 7.28 -4.56 7.68
C TYR A 171 5.93 -4.92 7.03
N ARG A 172 4.94 -4.01 7.08
CA ARG A 172 3.55 -4.25 6.59
C ARG A 172 2.74 -2.96 6.48
N ILE A 173 1.61 -3.03 5.78
CA ILE A 173 0.54 -2.02 5.80
C ILE A 173 -0.56 -2.46 6.77
N ARG A 174 -1.22 -1.48 7.40
CA ARG A 174 -2.44 -1.64 8.18
C ARG A 174 -3.46 -0.64 7.71
N LEU A 175 -4.66 -1.12 7.41
CA LEU A 175 -5.78 -0.31 6.96
C LEU A 175 -6.84 -0.15 8.07
N GLY A 176 -7.36 1.07 8.18
CA GLY A 176 -8.39 1.49 9.12
C GLY A 176 -9.82 1.11 8.69
N LYS A 177 -10.79 1.50 9.52
CA LYS A 177 -12.25 1.31 9.30
C LYS A 177 -13.05 2.57 9.66
N GLY A 178 -12.49 3.74 9.42
CA GLY A 178 -13.04 4.97 9.99
C GLY A 178 -13.80 5.81 8.99
N GLY A 179 -15.12 5.88 9.16
CA GLY A 179 -15.96 6.57 8.18
C GLY A 179 -16.24 5.62 7.03
N VAL A 180 -15.59 5.84 5.89
CA VAL A 180 -15.46 4.82 4.85
C VAL A 180 -14.32 3.90 5.28
N ASP A 181 -14.43 2.61 5.05
CA ASP A 181 -13.31 1.72 5.33
C ASP A 181 -12.17 2.02 4.33
N ASP A 182 -10.99 2.37 4.86
CA ASP A 182 -9.82 2.84 4.08
C ASP A 182 -9.44 1.86 2.95
N ALA A 183 -9.71 0.57 3.15
CA ALA A 183 -9.50 -0.50 2.17
C ALA A 183 -10.56 -0.55 1.05
N GLU A 184 -11.49 0.40 0.98
CA GLU A 184 -12.42 0.61 -0.13
C GLU A 184 -11.95 1.70 -1.11
N ASP A 185 -10.89 2.44 -0.81
CA ASP A 185 -10.29 3.42 -1.71
C ASP A 185 -8.91 2.95 -2.19
N ALA A 186 -8.77 2.77 -3.51
CA ALA A 186 -7.52 2.36 -4.12
C ALA A 186 -6.36 3.30 -3.81
N GLU A 187 -6.64 4.60 -3.76
CA GLU A 187 -5.59 5.62 -3.59
C GLU A 187 -5.05 5.58 -2.17
N VAL A 188 -5.87 5.26 -1.17
CA VAL A 188 -5.43 5.04 0.22
C VAL A 188 -4.59 3.76 0.33
N ILE A 189 -5.04 2.65 -0.26
CA ILE A 189 -4.26 1.38 -0.25
C ILE A 189 -2.87 1.58 -0.87
N VAL A 190 -2.81 2.28 -2.01
CA VAL A 190 -1.55 2.50 -2.74
C VAL A 190 -0.71 3.59 -2.09
N HIS A 191 -1.29 4.60 -1.45
CA HIS A 191 -0.57 5.57 -0.62
C HIS A 191 0.29 4.86 0.43
N GLU A 192 -0.32 3.94 1.16
CA GLU A 192 0.37 3.15 2.20
C GLU A 192 1.44 2.22 1.60
N TYR A 193 1.20 1.71 0.40
CA TYR A 193 2.22 0.99 -0.36
C TYR A 193 3.37 1.89 -0.81
N GLY A 194 3.11 3.18 -1.05
CA GLY A 194 4.12 4.21 -1.33
C GLY A 194 5.13 4.36 -0.20
N HIS A 195 4.70 4.29 1.06
CA HIS A 195 5.62 4.25 2.20
C HIS A 195 6.49 2.99 2.20
N ALA A 196 5.93 1.83 1.84
CA ALA A 196 6.72 0.60 1.70
C ALA A 196 7.75 0.74 0.57
N VAL A 197 7.37 1.29 -0.59
CA VAL A 197 8.29 1.60 -1.68
C VAL A 197 9.47 2.43 -1.18
N GLN A 198 9.21 3.54 -0.50
CA GLN A 198 10.26 4.39 0.07
C GLN A 198 11.12 3.68 1.10
N ALA A 199 10.52 2.98 2.07
CA ALA A 199 11.25 2.26 3.09
C ALA A 199 12.15 1.15 2.50
N SER A 200 11.72 0.53 1.40
CA SER A 200 12.52 -0.48 0.68
C SER A 200 13.75 0.11 -0.01
N GLN A 201 13.65 1.36 -0.50
CA GLN A 201 14.75 2.05 -1.18
C GLN A 201 15.69 2.73 -0.16
N ILE A 202 15.12 3.32 0.89
CA ILE A 202 15.80 4.16 1.86
C ILE A 202 15.37 3.73 3.28
N PRO A 203 16.01 2.69 3.86
CA PRO A 203 15.65 2.23 5.21
C PRO A 203 15.71 3.36 6.26
N GLY A 204 14.60 3.60 6.96
CA GLY A 204 14.48 4.65 7.97
C GLY A 204 14.16 6.05 7.42
N PHE A 205 13.69 6.16 6.17
CA PHE A 205 13.20 7.40 5.57
C PHE A 205 12.14 8.08 6.44
N GLY A 206 12.20 9.41 6.56
CA GLY A 206 11.25 10.18 7.39
C GLY A 206 11.40 9.95 8.91
N GLY A 207 12.30 9.05 9.32
CA GLY A 207 12.52 8.73 10.72
C GLY A 207 13.02 9.92 11.55
N LYS A 208 12.65 9.92 12.84
CA LYS A 208 13.03 10.93 13.86
C LYS A 208 12.38 12.31 13.72
N GLY A 209 11.20 12.41 13.11
CA GLY A 209 10.44 13.66 13.04
C GLY A 209 11.09 14.70 12.13
N ASN A 210 11.82 14.26 11.11
CA ASN A 210 12.28 15.14 10.04
C ASN A 210 11.06 15.52 9.19
N LEU A 211 10.64 16.78 9.28
CA LEU A 211 9.45 17.27 8.60
C LEU A 211 9.57 17.20 7.08
N ASP A 212 10.72 17.52 6.49
CA ASP A 212 10.89 17.46 5.03
C ASP A 212 10.82 16.03 4.53
N ALA A 213 11.59 15.12 5.12
CA ALA A 213 11.59 13.72 4.70
C ALA A 213 10.23 13.05 4.94
N GLY A 214 9.57 13.34 6.07
CA GLY A 214 8.20 12.90 6.33
C GLY A 214 7.22 13.43 5.29
N SER A 215 7.27 14.73 4.99
CA SER A 215 6.40 15.36 3.98
C SER A 215 6.65 14.83 2.56
N ILE A 216 7.91 14.53 2.20
CA ILE A 216 8.23 13.83 0.94
C ILE A 216 7.59 12.44 0.92
N GLY A 217 7.51 11.79 2.09
CA GLY A 217 6.88 10.48 2.22
C GLY A 217 5.39 10.50 1.97
N GLU A 218 4.67 11.35 2.70
CA GLU A 218 3.23 11.57 2.50
C GLU A 218 2.92 11.97 1.05
N ALA A 219 3.70 12.91 0.52
CA ALA A 219 3.53 13.40 -0.84
C ALA A 219 3.75 12.33 -1.91
N PHE A 220 4.71 11.42 -1.68
CA PHE A 220 4.96 10.31 -2.61
C PHE A 220 3.86 9.26 -2.53
N GLY A 221 3.34 8.96 -1.34
CA GLY A 221 2.17 8.10 -1.17
C GLY A 221 0.98 8.61 -1.99
N ASP A 222 0.61 9.88 -1.79
CA ASP A 222 -0.49 10.53 -2.54
C ASP A 222 -0.26 10.47 -4.06
N TYR A 223 0.94 10.86 -4.50
CA TYR A 223 1.30 10.86 -5.92
C TYR A 223 1.26 9.45 -6.53
N LEU A 224 1.77 8.43 -5.83
CA LEU A 224 1.79 7.06 -6.30
C LEU A 224 0.36 6.49 -6.38
N GLY A 225 -0.49 6.78 -5.39
CA GLY A 225 -1.90 6.40 -5.37
C GLY A 225 -2.62 6.86 -6.63
N VAL A 226 -2.57 8.16 -6.91
CA VAL A 226 -3.15 8.74 -8.12
C VAL A 226 -2.52 8.16 -9.39
N SER A 227 -1.20 8.00 -9.44
CA SER A 227 -0.51 7.53 -10.65
C SER A 227 -0.88 6.09 -11.01
N VAL A 228 -0.90 5.18 -10.03
CA VAL A 228 -1.31 3.78 -10.22
C VAL A 228 -2.81 3.68 -10.52
N GLY A 229 -3.63 4.48 -9.84
CA GLY A 229 -5.08 4.58 -10.09
C GLY A 229 -5.38 4.97 -11.53
N LEU A 230 -4.76 6.05 -12.03
CA LEU A 230 -4.93 6.53 -13.40
C LEU A 230 -4.37 5.55 -14.45
N ASP A 231 -3.22 4.93 -14.20
CA ASP A 231 -2.66 3.93 -15.12
C ASP A 231 -3.59 2.71 -15.24
N THR A 232 -4.10 2.22 -14.11
CA THR A 232 -5.03 1.09 -14.06
C THR A 232 -6.38 1.46 -14.69
N ALA A 233 -6.92 2.66 -14.43
CA ALA A 233 -8.12 3.14 -15.07
C ALA A 233 -7.96 3.20 -16.60
N GLY A 234 -6.80 3.67 -17.09
CA GLY A 234 -6.44 3.64 -18.50
C GLY A 234 -6.33 2.23 -19.07
N GLN A 235 -5.72 1.29 -18.33
CA GLN A 235 -5.59 -0.12 -18.72
C GLN A 235 -6.94 -0.79 -18.95
N TYR A 236 -7.91 -0.55 -18.06
CA TYR A 236 -9.23 -1.19 -18.10
C TYR A 236 -10.31 -0.33 -18.79
N GLY A 237 -9.99 0.90 -19.19
CA GLY A 237 -10.95 1.83 -19.79
C GLY A 237 -12.02 2.33 -18.81
N TRP A 238 -11.67 2.43 -17.52
CA TRP A 238 -12.57 2.93 -16.49
C TRP A 238 -12.72 4.46 -16.58
N PRO A 239 -13.91 4.99 -16.26
CA PRO A 239 -14.13 6.42 -16.24
C PRO A 239 -13.39 7.07 -15.07
N VAL A 240 -12.82 8.25 -15.33
CA VAL A 240 -12.32 9.20 -14.33
C VAL A 240 -13.17 10.47 -14.47
N ARG A 241 -14.06 10.73 -13.51
CA ARG A 241 -15.10 11.78 -13.63
C ARG A 241 -14.96 12.91 -12.61
N THR A 242 -14.09 12.76 -11.63
CA THR A 242 -13.68 13.83 -10.73
C THR A 242 -12.31 14.37 -11.16
N ASP A 243 -11.78 15.31 -10.39
CA ASP A 243 -10.46 15.85 -10.65
C ASP A 243 -9.39 14.76 -10.46
N PRO A 244 -8.58 14.42 -11.48
CA PRO A 244 -7.58 13.37 -11.36
C PRO A 244 -6.42 13.73 -10.41
N ALA A 245 -6.31 14.97 -9.94
CA ALA A 245 -5.35 15.38 -8.93
C ALA A 245 -5.90 15.24 -7.50
N CYS A 246 -7.18 14.92 -7.34
CA CYS A 246 -7.75 14.65 -6.04
C CYS A 246 -7.30 13.27 -5.53
N VAL A 247 -7.06 13.19 -4.23
CA VAL A 247 -6.65 11.96 -3.54
C VAL A 247 -7.78 11.53 -2.62
N ALA A 248 -8.16 10.25 -2.71
CA ALA A 248 -9.05 9.55 -1.80
C ALA A 248 -10.47 10.18 -1.69
N ASP A 249 -11.05 10.58 -2.83
CA ASP A 249 -12.37 11.23 -2.89
C ASP A 249 -13.47 10.43 -2.16
N TRP A 250 -13.43 9.09 -2.23
CA TRP A 250 -14.43 8.23 -1.60
C TRP A 250 -14.26 8.20 -0.08
N ASP A 251 -13.04 7.90 0.36
CA ASP A 251 -12.68 7.91 1.78
C ASP A 251 -13.08 9.26 2.44
N SER A 252 -12.86 10.34 1.70
CA SER A 252 -13.13 11.72 2.09
C SER A 252 -14.58 12.09 2.31
N THR A 253 -15.53 11.28 1.84
CA THR A 253 -16.97 11.54 2.01
C THR A 253 -17.39 11.57 3.48
N SER A 254 -16.60 10.96 4.38
CA SER A 254 -16.90 10.89 5.81
C SER A 254 -16.47 12.12 6.60
N TYR A 255 -15.56 12.95 6.06
CA TYR A 255 -14.92 14.02 6.82
C TYR A 255 -14.73 15.36 6.07
N THR A 256 -15.06 15.43 4.77
CA THR A 256 -15.00 16.67 3.98
C THR A 256 -16.36 17.12 3.46
N ASP A 257 -16.47 18.39 3.07
CA ASP A 257 -17.60 18.87 2.25
C ASP A 257 -17.34 18.61 0.75
N ALA A 258 -18.40 18.46 -0.03
CA ALA A 258 -18.28 18.29 -1.48
C ALA A 258 -17.72 19.56 -2.19
N PRO A 259 -16.86 19.43 -3.23
CA PRO A 259 -16.32 18.18 -3.76
C PRO A 259 -15.33 17.53 -2.77
N HIS A 260 -15.53 16.24 -2.52
CA HIS A 260 -14.77 15.47 -1.54
C HIS A 260 -13.36 15.23 -2.05
N CYS A 261 -12.39 15.58 -1.21
CA CYS A 261 -10.98 15.44 -1.50
C CYS A 261 -10.16 15.48 -0.21
N LEU A 262 -9.38 14.44 0.07
CA LEU A 262 -8.59 14.40 1.31
C LEU A 262 -7.48 15.45 1.21
N ARG A 263 -6.78 15.41 0.08
CA ARG A 263 -5.75 16.35 -0.36
C ARG A 263 -5.77 16.42 -1.89
N THR A 264 -5.27 17.51 -2.44
CA THR A 264 -5.09 17.64 -3.89
C THR A 264 -3.63 17.82 -4.26
N LEU A 265 -3.24 17.28 -5.42
CA LEU A 265 -1.92 17.45 -6.02
C LEU A 265 -1.75 18.81 -6.72
N HIS A 266 -2.64 19.79 -6.49
CA HIS A 266 -2.56 21.10 -7.15
C HIS A 266 -3.10 22.30 -6.33
N GLU A 267 -2.90 22.31 -5.00
CA GLU A 267 -3.45 23.36 -4.10
C GLU A 267 -2.74 24.73 -4.21
N ASP A 268 -1.69 24.81 -5.00
CA ASP A 268 -0.81 25.97 -5.16
C ASP A 268 0.03 26.38 -3.93
N LEU A 269 0.22 25.46 -2.99
CA LEU A 269 1.06 25.69 -1.81
C LEU A 269 2.55 25.81 -2.18
N THR A 270 3.26 26.60 -1.39
CA THR A 270 4.72 26.79 -1.45
C THR A 270 5.37 26.56 -0.09
N VAL A 271 6.70 26.51 -0.03
CA VAL A 271 7.44 26.42 1.24
C VAL A 271 7.11 27.55 2.23
N ALA A 272 6.54 28.68 1.77
CA ALA A 272 6.10 29.78 2.63
C ALA A 272 4.81 29.47 3.40
N ASP A 273 4.03 28.49 2.94
CA ASP A 273 2.71 28.15 3.48
C ASP A 273 2.76 27.03 4.54
N ARG A 274 3.96 26.50 4.83
CA ARG A 274 4.17 25.38 5.76
C ARG A 274 3.59 25.63 7.14
N ILE A 275 3.06 24.56 7.74
CA ILE A 275 2.52 24.54 9.10
C ILE A 275 3.25 23.57 10.04
N GLY A 276 4.20 22.80 9.52
CA GLY A 276 4.96 21.83 10.32
C GLY A 276 4.21 20.52 10.58
N GLU A 277 3.36 20.12 9.63
CA GLU A 277 2.59 18.89 9.63
C GLU A 277 2.82 18.19 8.29
N VAL A 278 3.19 16.90 8.31
CA VAL A 278 3.77 16.22 7.15
C VAL A 278 2.77 16.01 6.01
N HIS A 279 1.50 15.78 6.31
CA HIS A 279 0.48 15.58 5.27
C HIS A 279 0.16 16.92 4.57
N PHE A 280 0.02 18.00 5.35
CA PHE A 280 -0.22 19.34 4.82
C PHE A 280 1.00 19.87 4.06
N ASP A 281 2.18 19.84 4.67
CA ASP A 281 3.43 20.32 4.05
C ASP A 281 3.84 19.43 2.86
N GLY A 282 3.41 18.17 2.83
CA GLY A 282 3.58 17.23 1.72
C GLY A 282 2.92 17.70 0.42
N GLN A 283 1.81 18.43 0.48
CA GLN A 283 1.12 18.95 -0.71
C GLN A 283 1.99 19.91 -1.54
N ILE A 284 2.96 20.58 -0.90
CA ILE A 284 3.96 21.40 -1.59
C ILE A 284 4.83 20.52 -2.51
N TRP A 285 5.27 19.37 -2.00
CA TRP A 285 6.10 18.43 -2.77
C TRP A 285 5.26 17.70 -3.82
N SER A 286 4.07 17.20 -3.46
CA SER A 286 3.22 16.39 -4.35
C SER A 286 2.77 17.19 -5.57
N GLN A 287 2.51 18.49 -5.44
CA GLN A 287 2.22 19.37 -6.57
C GLN A 287 3.42 19.54 -7.52
N ALA A 288 4.65 19.66 -7.00
CA ALA A 288 5.82 19.68 -7.88
C ALA A 288 5.94 18.37 -8.67
N LEU A 289 5.60 17.23 -8.06
CA LEU A 289 5.59 15.94 -8.75
C LEU A 289 4.53 15.91 -9.87
N TRP A 290 3.33 16.39 -9.58
CA TRP A 290 2.23 16.47 -10.54
C TRP A 290 2.56 17.40 -11.73
N GLU A 291 3.08 18.59 -11.44
CA GLU A 291 3.49 19.55 -12.48
C GLU A 291 4.65 19.00 -13.34
N ALA A 292 5.61 18.29 -12.73
CA ALA A 292 6.69 17.63 -13.47
C ALA A 292 6.14 16.53 -14.40
N ARG A 293 5.17 15.72 -13.94
CA ARG A 293 4.45 14.73 -14.76
C ARG A 293 3.81 15.37 -16.00
N LEU A 294 3.04 16.44 -15.81
CA LEU A 294 2.39 17.18 -16.90
C LEU A 294 3.40 17.84 -17.84
N GLY A 295 4.51 18.35 -17.30
CA GLY A 295 5.60 18.91 -18.08
C GLY A 295 6.30 17.86 -18.94
N TYR A 296 6.52 16.63 -18.42
CA TYR A 296 7.04 15.51 -19.21
C TYR A 296 6.12 15.17 -20.38
N GLN A 297 4.81 15.11 -20.14
CA GLN A 297 3.82 14.89 -21.21
C GLN A 297 3.85 16.00 -22.27
N SER A 298 4.06 17.25 -21.85
CA SER A 298 4.20 18.39 -22.77
C SER A 298 5.47 18.31 -23.62
N LEU A 299 6.50 17.57 -23.18
CA LEU A 299 7.70 17.25 -23.97
C LEU A 299 7.51 16.04 -24.90
N GLY A 300 6.34 15.39 -24.88
CA GLY A 300 6.07 14.15 -25.62
C GLY A 300 6.59 12.88 -24.93
N LEU A 301 7.00 12.97 -23.67
CA LEU A 301 7.27 11.81 -22.83
C LEU A 301 5.96 11.27 -22.21
N THR A 302 6.00 10.08 -21.66
CA THR A 302 4.84 9.47 -20.99
C THR A 302 4.81 9.79 -19.50
N ALA A 303 3.65 9.61 -18.86
CA ALA A 303 3.56 9.65 -17.39
C ALA A 303 4.51 8.61 -16.76
N ARG A 304 4.61 7.42 -17.37
CA ARG A 304 5.53 6.36 -16.95
C ARG A 304 7.00 6.80 -17.01
N ASP A 305 7.42 7.59 -18.00
CA ASP A 305 8.80 8.12 -18.05
C ASP A 305 9.14 9.00 -16.85
N TRP A 306 8.17 9.81 -16.41
CA TRP A 306 8.30 10.61 -15.19
C TRP A 306 8.28 9.74 -13.95
N ASP A 307 7.33 8.81 -13.83
CA ASP A 307 7.21 7.93 -12.65
C ASP A 307 8.46 7.08 -12.46
N THR A 308 9.03 6.54 -13.56
CA THR A 308 10.32 5.85 -13.49
C THR A 308 11.43 6.78 -13.00
N THR A 309 11.46 8.03 -13.45
CA THR A 309 12.47 9.01 -13.03
C THR A 309 12.36 9.37 -11.56
N LEU A 310 11.13 9.63 -11.10
CA LEU A 310 10.84 9.96 -9.72
C LEU A 310 11.26 8.81 -8.80
N ILE A 311 10.80 7.58 -9.08
CA ILE A 311 11.10 6.42 -8.25
C ILE A 311 12.60 6.08 -8.29
N ASP A 312 13.26 6.18 -9.45
CA ASP A 312 14.72 5.97 -9.56
C ASP A 312 15.51 7.01 -8.75
N SER A 313 15.01 8.26 -8.69
CA SER A 313 15.69 9.30 -7.93
C SER A 313 15.71 9.07 -6.42
N GLN A 314 14.72 8.33 -5.88
CA GLN A 314 14.63 8.05 -4.44
C GLN A 314 15.82 7.23 -3.94
N PHE A 315 16.42 6.36 -4.76
CA PHE A 315 17.64 5.62 -4.40
C PHE A 315 18.82 6.53 -4.05
N GLY A 316 18.80 7.80 -4.48
CA GLY A 316 19.82 8.79 -4.16
C GLY A 316 19.50 9.67 -2.95
N TYR A 317 18.34 9.54 -2.31
CA TYR A 317 17.96 10.37 -1.18
C TYR A 317 18.62 9.91 0.12
N ALA A 318 18.85 10.86 1.03
CA ALA A 318 19.19 10.54 2.41
C ALA A 318 17.90 10.21 3.22
N PRO A 319 17.98 9.40 4.29
CA PRO A 319 16.82 9.12 5.16
C PRO A 319 16.17 10.38 5.75
N ASP A 320 16.95 11.43 5.95
CA ASP A 320 16.57 12.73 6.51
C ASP A 320 16.69 13.87 5.48
N THR A 321 16.53 13.54 4.19
CA THR A 321 16.68 14.50 3.08
C THR A 321 15.77 15.73 3.23
N SER A 322 16.28 16.89 2.81
CA SER A 322 15.46 18.10 2.68
C SER A 322 14.76 18.16 1.33
N PHE A 323 13.74 19.02 1.19
CA PHE A 323 13.10 19.30 -0.10
C PHE A 323 14.14 19.71 -1.17
N SER A 324 15.04 20.65 -0.85
CA SER A 324 16.08 21.07 -1.81
C SER A 324 17.02 19.93 -2.22
N ALA A 325 17.45 19.09 -1.28
CA ALA A 325 18.38 17.99 -1.58
C ALA A 325 17.71 16.87 -2.39
N ALA A 326 16.46 16.53 -2.07
CA ALA A 326 15.66 15.60 -2.85
C ALA A 326 15.43 16.15 -4.27
N ALA A 327 14.99 17.41 -4.40
CA ALA A 327 14.74 18.05 -5.70
C ALA A 327 15.99 18.09 -6.59
N ALA A 328 17.17 18.38 -6.02
CA ALA A 328 18.44 18.31 -6.73
C ALA A 328 18.75 16.91 -7.27
N THR A 329 18.44 15.89 -6.47
CA THR A 329 18.65 14.48 -6.83
C THR A 329 17.66 14.04 -7.91
N THR A 330 16.39 14.45 -7.82
CA THR A 330 15.36 14.23 -8.85
C THR A 330 15.76 14.90 -10.17
N TYR A 331 16.19 16.16 -10.13
CA TYR A 331 16.72 16.88 -11.29
C TYR A 331 17.90 16.16 -11.95
N ALA A 332 18.89 15.76 -11.14
CA ALA A 332 20.06 15.06 -11.66
C ALA A 332 19.69 13.71 -12.29
N THR A 333 18.67 13.03 -11.76
CA THR A 333 18.16 11.78 -12.30
C THR A 333 17.42 12.00 -13.61
N ALA A 334 16.54 13.00 -13.68
CA ALA A 334 15.88 13.43 -14.92
C ALA A 334 16.91 13.78 -16.02
N LEU A 335 17.97 14.52 -15.67
CA LEU A 335 19.03 14.89 -16.60
C LEU A 335 19.73 13.66 -17.18
N ARG A 336 20.06 12.66 -16.34
CA ARG A 336 20.72 11.43 -16.78
C ARG A 336 19.81 10.55 -17.64
N ARG A 337 18.52 10.46 -17.29
CA ARG A 337 17.56 9.53 -17.92
C ARG A 337 16.93 10.09 -19.20
N ASN A 338 16.48 11.34 -19.15
CA ASN A 338 15.62 11.94 -20.18
C ASN A 338 16.20 13.23 -20.78
N GLY A 339 17.39 13.65 -20.32
CA GLY A 339 18.11 14.79 -20.87
C GLY A 339 17.70 16.14 -20.29
N GLN A 340 18.27 17.21 -20.86
CA GLN A 340 18.21 18.55 -20.27
C GLN A 340 16.79 19.12 -20.20
N ALA A 341 15.98 18.94 -21.25
CA ALA A 341 14.62 19.50 -21.28
C ALA A 341 13.73 18.92 -20.16
N ALA A 342 13.84 17.62 -19.89
CA ALA A 342 13.14 16.96 -18.80
C ALA A 342 13.63 17.45 -17.43
N ALA A 343 14.95 17.59 -17.25
CA ALA A 343 15.52 18.16 -16.05
C ALA A 343 15.05 19.61 -15.81
N ASP A 344 14.94 20.42 -16.86
CA ASP A 344 14.44 21.79 -16.77
C ASP A 344 12.98 21.84 -16.29
N VAL A 345 12.13 20.91 -16.74
CA VAL A 345 10.76 20.74 -16.23
C VAL A 345 10.77 20.46 -14.73
N VAL A 346 11.59 19.51 -14.26
CA VAL A 346 11.70 19.17 -12.83
C VAL A 346 12.12 20.37 -12.01
N ARG A 347 13.15 21.10 -12.46
CA ARG A 347 13.62 22.30 -11.78
C ARG A 347 12.55 23.39 -11.74
N ALA A 348 11.82 23.59 -12.83
CA ALA A 348 10.75 24.60 -12.89
C ALA A 348 9.60 24.25 -11.94
N ALA A 349 9.17 22.98 -11.89
CA ALA A 349 8.11 22.53 -10.99
C ALA A 349 8.49 22.75 -9.52
N PHE A 350 9.69 22.33 -9.10
CA PHE A 350 10.15 22.58 -7.73
C PHE A 350 10.32 24.08 -7.42
N ALA A 351 10.85 24.87 -8.36
CA ALA A 351 11.00 26.32 -8.19
C ALA A 351 9.65 27.03 -8.03
N ALA A 352 8.60 26.57 -8.72
CA ALA A 352 7.23 27.10 -8.57
C ALA A 352 6.68 26.91 -7.16
N ARG A 353 7.12 25.86 -6.45
CA ARG A 353 6.79 25.58 -5.05
C ARG A 353 7.73 26.26 -4.04
N GLY A 354 8.66 27.09 -4.51
CA GLY A 354 9.67 27.76 -3.68
C GLY A 354 10.82 26.85 -3.23
N ILE A 355 10.99 25.69 -3.87
CA ILE A 355 12.07 24.74 -3.58
C ILE A 355 13.22 24.99 -4.57
N THR A 356 14.34 25.52 -4.08
CA THR A 356 15.52 25.85 -4.89
C THR A 356 16.72 25.00 -4.51
N PHE A 357 17.59 24.68 -5.48
CA PHE A 357 18.80 23.87 -5.31
C PHE A 357 19.90 24.20 -6.31
#